data_AF-A0A524BF71-F1
#
_entry.id   AF-A0A524BF71-F1
#
_cell.length_a   1.000
_cell.length_b   1.000
_cell.length_c   1.000
_cell.angle_alpha   90.00
_cell.angle_beta   90.00
_cell.angle_gamma   90.00
#
_symmetry.space_group_name_H-M   'P 1'
#
loop_
_entity.id
_entity.type
_entity.pdbx_description
1 polymer ?
#
loop_
_entity_poly.entity_id
_entity_poly.type
_entity_poly.pdbx_seq_one_letter_code
_entity_poly.pdbx_strand_id
1 'polypeptide(L)'
;MEKLEVKDTGDFELRVGLEYHKIIDYDRKRMTAALRKGAAEVRKQARRLVSRKAISKPGEYPGLQSGALRRAIGIVSRGSRGGWVKVGVRSIPGSVFYPAFLFYGTRRLKKQFQGEGQAQTNYFKRRRRNGLSQETIEAVSDQYIEPRGNYLVDAAQAKRNAVREMIKAALKESLVPR
;
A
#
# COMPACT_ATOMS: atom_id res chain seq x y z
N MET A 1 7.40 -35.58 -18.78
CA MET A 1 6.43 -35.02 -17.83
C MET A 1 6.73 -33.54 -17.67
N GLU A 2 5.91 -32.71 -18.30
CA GLU A 2 6.10 -31.26 -18.34
C GLU A 2 5.68 -30.68 -16.98
N LYS A 3 6.63 -30.09 -16.24
CA LYS A 3 6.36 -29.44 -14.96
C LYS A 3 5.62 -28.14 -15.25
N LEU A 4 4.31 -28.11 -15.01
CA LEU A 4 3.52 -26.89 -15.03
C LEU A 4 4.01 -26.00 -13.88
N GLU A 5 4.73 -24.93 -14.21
CA GLU A 5 5.03 -23.84 -13.28
C GLU A 5 3.72 -23.16 -12.87
N VAL A 6 3.28 -23.43 -11.65
CA VAL A 6 2.18 -22.71 -11.01
C VAL A 6 2.68 -21.30 -10.72
N LYS A 7 2.34 -20.34 -11.58
CA LYS A 7 2.40 -18.92 -11.24
C LYS A 7 1.39 -18.69 -10.11
N ASP A 8 1.85 -18.32 -8.91
CA ASP A 8 0.99 -17.96 -7.78
C ASP A 8 0.30 -16.62 -8.08
N THR A 9 -0.79 -16.67 -8.87
CA THR A 9 -1.54 -15.51 -9.38
C THR A 9 -2.22 -14.69 -8.27
N GLY A 10 -2.07 -15.09 -7.00
CA GLY A 10 -2.70 -14.42 -5.86
C GLY A 10 -4.18 -14.79 -5.69
N ASP A 11 -4.69 -15.67 -6.53
CA ASP A 11 -6.04 -16.19 -6.47
C ASP A 11 -6.14 -17.28 -5.40
N PHE A 12 -7.31 -17.36 -4.76
CA PHE A 12 -7.63 -18.36 -3.77
C PHE A 12 -8.86 -19.12 -4.22
N GLU A 13 -8.68 -20.39 -4.55
CA GLU A 13 -9.81 -21.30 -4.73
C GLU A 13 -10.11 -21.99 -3.40
N LEU A 14 -11.37 -21.88 -2.95
CA LEU A 14 -11.88 -22.62 -1.80
C LEU A 14 -12.88 -23.66 -2.30
N ARG A 15 -12.55 -24.95 -2.13
CA ARG A 15 -13.48 -26.05 -2.40
C ARG A 15 -14.13 -26.44 -1.09
N VAL A 16 -15.46 -26.30 -1.00
CA VAL A 16 -16.24 -26.65 0.19
C VAL A 16 -17.13 -27.83 -0.18
N GLY A 17 -16.93 -28.98 0.48
CA GLY A 17 -17.82 -30.12 0.34
C GLY A 17 -19.12 -29.85 1.09
N LEU A 18 -20.23 -29.82 0.37
CA LEU A 18 -21.57 -29.68 0.94
C LEU A 18 -22.22 -31.06 0.99
N GLU A 19 -21.81 -31.90 1.94
CA GLU A 19 -22.39 -33.26 2.04
C GLU A 19 -23.85 -33.23 2.51
N TYR A 20 -24.25 -32.26 3.34
CA TYR A 20 -25.58 -32.26 3.98
C TYR A 20 -26.36 -30.92 3.88
N HIS A 21 -25.76 -29.87 3.32
CA HIS A 21 -26.32 -28.51 3.39
C HIS A 21 -26.49 -27.88 2.01
N LYS A 22 -27.69 -27.39 1.72
CA LYS A 22 -28.03 -26.75 0.44
C LYS A 22 -27.53 -25.30 0.34
N ILE A 23 -27.37 -24.62 1.49
CA ILE A 23 -27.00 -23.19 1.58
C ILE A 23 -25.92 -23.04 2.66
N ILE A 24 -24.90 -22.21 2.38
CA ILE A 24 -23.87 -21.84 3.34
C ILE A 24 -24.10 -20.40 3.78
N ASP A 25 -24.17 -20.17 5.09
CA ASP A 25 -24.19 -18.82 5.64
C ASP A 25 -22.74 -18.33 5.85
N TYR A 26 -22.49 -17.07 5.48
CA TYR A 26 -21.19 -16.43 5.64
C TYR A 26 -21.22 -15.41 6.78
N ASP A 27 -20.48 -15.70 7.86
CA ASP A 27 -20.29 -14.77 8.98
C ASP A 27 -19.29 -13.67 8.61
N ARG A 28 -19.83 -12.60 8.05
CA ARG A 28 -19.10 -11.37 7.74
C ARG A 28 -18.36 -10.79 8.95
N LYS A 29 -18.90 -10.87 10.16
CA LYS A 29 -18.29 -10.22 11.34
C LYS A 29 -16.96 -10.90 11.67
N ARG A 30 -16.93 -12.24 11.65
CA ARG A 30 -15.70 -13.04 11.82
C ARG A 30 -14.67 -12.70 10.76
N MET A 31 -15.05 -12.70 9.49
CA MET A 31 -14.11 -12.42 8.41
C MET A 31 -13.60 -10.97 8.45
N THR A 32 -14.46 -10.00 8.76
CA THR A 32 -14.05 -8.59 8.93
C THR A 32 -13.05 -8.44 10.08
N ALA A 33 -13.23 -9.17 11.19
CA ALA A 33 -12.29 -9.16 12.31
C ALA A 33 -10.92 -9.73 11.91
N ALA A 34 -10.89 -10.83 11.16
CA ALA A 34 -9.66 -11.42 10.65
C ALA A 34 -8.91 -10.50 9.70
N LEU A 35 -9.62 -9.86 8.75
CA LEU A 35 -9.02 -8.87 7.86
C LEU A 35 -8.42 -7.67 8.62
N ARG A 36 -9.07 -7.22 9.70
CA ARG A 36 -8.54 -6.15 10.56
C ARG A 36 -7.26 -6.58 11.29
N LYS A 37 -7.20 -7.83 11.77
CA LYS A 37 -5.98 -8.41 12.37
C LYS A 37 -4.85 -8.51 11.34
N GLY A 38 -5.13 -9.03 10.15
CA GLY A 38 -4.15 -9.08 9.05
C GLY A 38 -3.64 -7.70 8.65
N ALA A 39 -4.54 -6.71 8.53
CA ALA A 39 -4.17 -5.33 8.27
C ALA A 39 -3.33 -4.72 9.41
N ALA A 40 -3.55 -5.12 10.66
CA ALA A 40 -2.74 -4.67 11.79
C ALA A 40 -1.30 -5.18 11.70
N GLU A 41 -1.08 -6.42 11.27
CA GLU A 41 0.25 -6.99 11.03
C GLU A 41 1.03 -6.24 9.93
N VAL A 42 0.37 -5.97 8.80
CA VAL A 42 0.96 -5.17 7.71
C VAL A 42 1.30 -3.76 8.20
N ARG A 43 0.39 -3.12 8.95
CA ARG A 43 0.63 -1.79 9.55
C ARG A 43 1.81 -1.80 10.52
N LYS A 44 1.93 -2.83 11.37
CA LYS A 44 3.03 -2.98 12.32
C LYS A 44 4.36 -3.05 11.58
N GLN A 45 4.42 -3.84 10.51
CA GLN A 45 5.63 -3.96 9.68
C GLN A 45 5.95 -2.66 8.94
N ALA A 46 4.97 -2.04 8.28
CA ALA A 46 5.16 -0.77 7.59
C ALA A 46 5.65 0.33 8.55
N ARG A 47 5.08 0.41 9.77
CA ARG A 47 5.52 1.34 10.81
C ARG A 47 6.95 1.07 11.27
N ARG A 48 7.37 -0.20 11.36
CA ARG A 48 8.75 -0.58 11.69
C ARG A 48 9.73 -0.08 10.62
N LEU A 49 9.42 -0.28 9.34
CA LEU A 49 10.29 0.15 8.23
C LEU A 49 10.54 1.67 8.23
N VAL A 50 9.52 2.47 8.56
CA VAL A 50 9.63 3.95 8.62
C VAL A 50 10.07 4.49 9.99
N SER A 51 10.43 3.62 10.95
CA SER A 51 10.84 4.05 12.30
C SER A 51 12.34 4.28 12.46
N ARG A 52 13.13 4.10 11.41
CA ARG A 52 14.59 4.33 11.45
C ARG A 52 14.89 5.81 11.63
N LYS A 53 15.64 6.20 12.67
CA LYS A 53 16.14 7.58 12.84
C LYS A 53 17.33 7.82 11.91
N ALA A 54 17.06 8.33 10.71
CA ALA A 54 18.09 8.62 9.71
C ALA A 54 17.63 9.74 8.78
N ILE A 55 18.57 10.34 8.06
CA ILE A 55 18.25 11.23 6.95
C ILE A 55 17.63 10.38 5.84
N SER A 56 16.52 10.84 5.28
CA SER A 56 15.86 10.14 4.18
C SER A 56 16.73 10.21 2.92
N LYS A 57 17.30 9.09 2.48
CA LYS A 57 18.07 8.98 1.23
C LYS A 57 17.22 8.46 0.06
N PRO A 58 17.52 8.84 -1.18
CA PRO A 58 16.91 8.25 -2.36
C PRO A 58 16.95 6.71 -2.34
N GLY A 59 15.92 6.05 -2.86
CA GLY A 59 15.79 4.59 -2.85
C GLY A 59 15.52 3.95 -1.47
N GLU A 60 15.94 4.58 -0.38
CA GLU A 60 15.67 4.09 0.98
C GLU A 60 14.27 4.46 1.47
N TYR A 61 13.81 3.76 2.52
CA TYR A 61 12.61 4.13 3.26
C TYR A 61 12.79 5.48 3.96
N PRO A 62 11.70 6.25 4.13
CA PRO A 62 11.74 7.49 4.89
C PRO A 62 12.25 7.29 6.31
N GLY A 63 13.12 8.21 6.71
CA GLY A 63 13.57 8.32 8.08
C GLY A 63 12.52 8.92 9.01
N LEU A 64 12.63 8.60 10.29
CA LEU A 64 11.76 9.07 11.35
C LEU A 64 12.22 10.46 11.84
N GLN A 65 11.40 11.49 11.57
CA GLN A 65 11.55 12.82 12.17
C GLN A 65 10.55 13.02 13.33
N SER A 66 9.31 13.41 13.03
CA SER A 66 8.25 13.67 14.04
C SER A 66 7.36 12.45 14.34
N GLY A 67 7.47 11.39 13.53
CA GLY A 67 6.60 10.22 13.58
C GLY A 67 5.18 10.42 13.03
N ALA A 68 4.87 11.59 12.45
CA ALA A 68 3.57 11.85 11.84
C ALA A 68 3.20 10.80 10.78
N LEU A 69 4.14 10.47 9.88
CA LEU A 69 3.97 9.41 8.87
C LEU A 69 3.63 8.06 9.51
N ARG A 70 4.41 7.65 10.52
CA ARG A 70 4.21 6.39 11.24
C ARG A 70 2.81 6.30 11.86
N ARG A 71 2.31 7.39 12.47
CA ARG A 71 0.97 7.46 13.07
C ARG A 71 -0.13 7.45 12.01
N ALA A 72 0.12 8.05 10.85
CA ALA A 72 -0.82 8.13 9.73
C ALA A 72 -1.05 6.79 9.02
N ILE A 73 -0.07 5.88 9.04
CA ILE A 73 -0.22 4.51 8.49
C ILE A 73 -1.39 3.79 9.21
N GLY A 74 -2.43 3.51 8.45
CA GLY A 74 -3.73 3.10 8.93
C GLY A 74 -4.52 2.28 7.90
N ILE A 75 -5.71 1.86 8.29
CA ILE A 75 -6.70 1.36 7.34
C ILE A 75 -7.35 2.59 6.70
N VAL A 76 -7.34 2.66 5.36
CA VAL A 76 -7.87 3.79 4.59
C VAL A 76 -9.28 3.50 4.09
N SER A 77 -9.53 2.28 3.64
CA SER A 77 -10.84 1.84 3.19
C SER A 77 -11.06 0.36 3.45
N ARG A 78 -12.32 -0.06 3.43
CA ARG A 78 -12.74 -1.43 3.74
C ARG A 78 -13.97 -1.80 2.91
N GLY A 79 -14.06 -3.05 2.50
CA GLY A 79 -15.22 -3.58 1.79
C GLY A 79 -16.46 -3.67 2.69
N SER A 80 -17.63 -3.38 2.12
CA SER A 80 -18.93 -3.42 2.81
C SER A 80 -19.40 -4.82 3.17
N ARG A 81 -18.78 -5.90 2.65
CA ARG A 81 -19.12 -7.29 2.99
C ARG A 81 -17.97 -8.04 3.66
N GLY A 82 -16.94 -7.33 4.13
CA GLY A 82 -15.77 -7.97 4.72
C GLY A 82 -14.93 -8.76 3.71
N GLY A 83 -14.93 -8.34 2.43
CA GLY A 83 -14.12 -8.98 1.39
C GLY A 83 -12.69 -8.45 1.29
N TRP A 84 -12.43 -7.22 1.73
CA TRP A 84 -11.10 -6.61 1.62
C TRP A 84 -10.89 -5.45 2.59
N VAL A 85 -9.62 -5.14 2.88
CA VAL A 85 -9.19 -3.98 3.67
C VAL A 85 -7.98 -3.35 2.99
N LYS A 86 -8.00 -2.03 2.80
CA LYS A 86 -6.88 -1.26 2.25
C LYS A 86 -6.07 -0.61 3.36
N VAL A 87 -4.78 -0.91 3.40
CA VAL A 87 -3.81 -0.23 4.26
C VAL A 87 -3.12 0.87 3.47
N GLY A 88 -2.93 2.03 4.10
CA GLY A 88 -2.26 3.16 3.48
C GLY A 88 -2.00 4.30 4.47
N VAL A 89 -1.50 5.41 3.95
CA VAL A 89 -1.29 6.63 4.74
C VAL A 89 -2.59 7.44 4.74
N ARG A 90 -3.12 7.74 5.93
CA ARG A 90 -4.25 8.67 6.09
C ARG A 90 -3.78 10.12 5.88
N SER A 91 -4.71 11.06 5.70
CA SER A 91 -4.36 12.47 5.63
C SER A 91 -3.59 12.90 6.90
N ILE A 92 -2.52 13.65 6.70
CA ILE A 92 -1.73 14.26 7.77
C ILE A 92 -2.02 15.77 7.73
N PRO A 93 -2.60 16.36 8.79
CA PRO A 93 -2.91 17.79 8.82
C PRO A 93 -1.68 18.65 8.51
N GLY A 94 -1.87 19.70 7.71
CA GLY A 94 -0.81 20.67 7.40
C GLY A 94 0.35 20.12 6.56
N SER A 95 0.18 18.97 5.90
CA SER A 95 1.23 18.38 5.06
C SER A 95 0.71 17.92 3.71
N VAL A 96 1.59 17.95 2.71
CA VAL A 96 1.31 17.38 1.40
C VAL A 96 1.27 15.86 1.51
N PHE A 97 0.28 15.23 0.85
CA PHE A 97 0.05 13.79 0.89
C PHE A 97 1.32 13.02 0.49
N TYR A 98 2.00 12.46 1.50
CA TYR A 98 3.32 11.85 1.39
C TYR A 98 3.49 10.76 0.30
N PRO A 99 2.46 9.95 -0.03
CA PRO A 99 2.54 9.00 -1.14
C PRO A 99 2.78 9.65 -2.52
N ALA A 100 2.50 10.94 -2.70
CA ALA A 100 2.80 11.65 -3.95
C ALA A 100 4.32 11.71 -4.24
N PHE A 101 5.16 11.68 -3.20
CA PHE A 101 6.62 11.76 -3.33
C PHE A 101 7.30 10.40 -3.55
N LEU A 102 6.58 9.29 -3.37
CA LEU A 102 7.15 7.93 -3.42
C LEU A 102 7.20 7.32 -4.82
N PHE A 103 6.19 7.57 -5.66
CA PHE A 103 6.03 6.82 -6.92
C PHE A 103 6.62 7.49 -8.15
N TYR A 104 6.68 8.83 -8.19
CA TYR A 104 7.01 9.56 -9.42
C TYR A 104 8.22 10.49 -9.29
N GLY A 105 8.79 10.57 -8.08
CA GLY A 105 9.65 11.68 -7.70
C GLY A 105 8.91 13.02 -7.77
N THR A 106 9.53 14.10 -7.28
CA THR A 106 8.95 15.45 -7.40
C THR A 106 10.01 16.44 -7.82
N ARG A 107 9.67 17.38 -8.69
CA ARG A 107 10.61 18.42 -9.12
C ARG A 107 11.24 19.11 -7.91
N ARG A 108 12.57 19.12 -7.81
CA ARG A 108 13.32 19.95 -6.87
C ARG A 108 12.90 21.39 -7.14
N LEU A 109 12.18 21.99 -6.19
CA LEU A 109 11.93 23.42 -6.21
C LEU A 109 13.31 24.09 -6.09
N LYS A 110 13.71 24.84 -7.12
CA LYS A 110 14.86 25.74 -7.00
C LYS A 110 14.56 26.66 -5.81
N LYS A 111 15.53 26.88 -4.91
CA LYS A 111 15.44 27.81 -3.77
C LYS A 111 15.13 29.21 -4.29
N GLN A 112 13.87 29.50 -4.53
CA GLN A 112 13.34 30.84 -4.70
C GLN A 112 11.95 30.81 -4.08
N PHE A 113 11.64 31.85 -3.32
CA PHE A 113 10.37 32.16 -2.66
C PHE A 113 10.18 31.61 -1.24
N GLN A 114 10.71 32.39 -0.30
CA GLN A 114 9.96 32.76 0.91
C GLN A 114 8.64 33.37 0.43
N GLY A 115 7.50 32.71 0.65
CA GLY A 115 6.21 33.22 0.21
C GLY A 115 5.13 32.16 0.25
N GLU A 116 3.99 32.53 0.83
CA GLU A 116 2.85 31.69 1.15
C GLU A 116 2.25 30.99 -0.08
N GLY A 117 1.54 29.89 0.18
CA GLY A 117 1.10 28.93 -0.82
C GLY A 117 0.30 29.51 -1.99
N GLN A 118 0.14 28.66 -3.00
CA GLN A 118 -0.61 28.83 -4.27
C GLN A 118 0.24 29.14 -5.50
N ALA A 119 0.92 28.11 -6.02
CA ALA A 119 1.15 27.88 -7.46
C ALA A 119 1.85 26.52 -7.53
N GLN A 120 1.37 25.48 -8.22
CA GLN A 120 1.50 25.36 -9.68
C GLN A 120 0.69 24.12 -10.12
N THR A 121 -0.62 24.24 -10.30
CA THR A 121 -1.48 23.14 -10.79
C THR A 121 -1.57 23.06 -12.32
N ASN A 122 -0.96 23.99 -13.06
CA ASN A 122 -1.21 24.15 -14.50
C ASN A 122 -0.11 23.58 -15.42
N TYR A 123 1.05 23.17 -14.91
CA TYR A 123 2.13 22.67 -15.77
C TYR A 123 1.91 21.21 -16.24
N PHE A 124 1.18 20.40 -15.46
CA PHE A 124 0.97 18.97 -15.74
C PHE A 124 0.00 18.68 -16.89
N LYS A 125 -0.92 19.60 -17.23
CA LYS A 125 -1.91 19.37 -18.29
C LYS A 125 -1.34 19.50 -19.71
N ARG A 126 -0.18 20.15 -19.89
CA ARG A 126 0.41 20.40 -21.23
C ARG A 126 1.33 19.30 -21.75
N ARG A 127 1.84 18.40 -20.89
CA ARG A 127 2.97 17.50 -21.21
C ARG A 127 2.60 16.04 -21.51
N ARG A 128 1.34 15.64 -21.36
CA ARG A 128 0.86 14.26 -21.58
C ARG A 128 0.76 13.82 -23.04
N ARG A 129 1.23 14.61 -24.01
CA ARG A 129 0.96 14.37 -25.43
C ARG A 129 1.99 13.45 -26.11
N ASN A 130 3.24 13.43 -25.66
CA ASN A 130 4.30 12.63 -26.28
C ASN A 130 5.06 11.83 -25.21
N GLY A 131 5.19 10.52 -25.38
CA GLY A 131 5.98 9.66 -24.51
C GLY A 131 7.42 10.18 -24.39
N LEU A 132 7.97 10.18 -23.18
CA LEU A 132 9.33 10.68 -22.92
C LEU A 132 10.38 9.63 -23.33
N SER A 133 11.43 10.09 -24.01
CA SER A 133 12.63 9.29 -24.31
C SER A 133 13.47 9.06 -23.04
N GLN A 134 14.30 8.01 -23.02
CA GLN A 134 15.15 7.68 -21.86
C GLN A 134 16.13 8.81 -21.49
N GLU A 135 16.72 9.48 -22.48
CA GLU A 135 17.61 10.64 -22.26
C GLU A 135 16.90 11.84 -21.64
N THR A 136 15.62 12.07 -21.99
CA THR A 136 14.83 13.12 -21.31
C THR A 136 14.46 12.72 -19.90
N ILE A 137 14.30 11.44 -19.58
CA ILE A 137 14.08 10.95 -18.21
C ILE A 137 15.35 11.19 -17.36
N GLU A 138 16.53 10.94 -17.90
CA GLU A 138 17.81 11.19 -17.23
C GLU A 138 18.09 12.69 -17.00
N ALA A 139 17.91 13.55 -18.01
CA ALA A 139 18.06 15.01 -17.87
C ALA A 139 17.00 15.64 -16.95
N VAL A 140 15.82 15.01 -16.83
CA VAL A 140 14.79 15.36 -15.86
C VAL A 140 15.19 14.87 -14.47
N SER A 141 15.84 13.72 -14.30
CA SER A 141 16.17 13.16 -12.98
C SER A 141 16.93 14.14 -12.06
N ASP A 142 17.85 14.94 -12.60
CA ASP A 142 18.64 15.92 -11.85
C ASP A 142 17.81 17.11 -11.32
N GLN A 143 16.67 17.37 -11.96
CA GLN A 143 15.66 18.34 -11.54
C GLN A 143 14.65 17.76 -10.55
N TYR A 144 14.71 16.47 -10.18
CA TYR A 144 13.66 15.77 -9.42
C TYR A 144 14.24 15.09 -8.17
N ILE A 145 13.45 15.02 -7.11
CA ILE A 145 13.72 14.20 -5.95
C ILE A 145 13.45 12.76 -6.38
N GLU A 146 14.48 11.93 -6.36
CA GLU A 146 14.38 10.50 -6.65
C GLU A 146 13.30 9.80 -5.81
N PRO A 147 12.65 8.76 -6.37
CA PRO A 147 11.65 7.98 -5.67
C PRO A 147 12.22 7.31 -4.41
N ARG A 148 11.34 7.01 -3.47
CA ARG A 148 11.69 6.35 -2.20
C ARG A 148 11.26 4.88 -2.24
N GLY A 149 11.87 4.07 -1.38
CA GLY A 149 11.48 2.67 -1.22
C GLY A 149 10.02 2.53 -0.77
N ASN A 150 9.30 1.57 -1.35
CA ASN A 150 7.87 1.38 -1.10
C ASN A 150 7.60 0.46 0.11
N TYR A 151 7.79 1.04 1.29
CA TYR A 151 7.60 0.35 2.57
C TYR A 151 6.21 -0.30 2.77
N LEU A 152 5.15 0.14 2.06
CA LEU A 152 3.84 -0.51 2.16
C LEU A 152 3.77 -1.81 1.37
N VAL A 153 4.33 -1.82 0.15
CA VAL A 153 4.42 -3.02 -0.67
C VAL A 153 5.35 -4.03 -0.01
N ASP A 154 6.51 -3.58 0.46
CA ASP A 154 7.49 -4.45 1.11
C ASP A 154 6.94 -5.02 2.42
N ALA A 155 6.19 -4.23 3.19
CA ALA A 155 5.49 -4.72 4.37
C ALA A 155 4.39 -5.73 4.04
N ALA A 156 3.63 -5.51 2.96
CA ALA A 156 2.59 -6.42 2.52
C ALA A 156 3.18 -7.75 2.03
N GLN A 157 4.25 -7.70 1.26
CA GLN A 157 4.98 -8.88 0.79
C GLN A 157 5.57 -9.67 1.96
N ALA A 158 6.25 -9.00 2.89
CA ALA A 158 6.85 -9.64 4.08
C ALA A 158 5.80 -10.33 4.97
N LYS A 159 4.57 -9.80 5.03
CA LYS A 159 3.48 -10.36 5.84
C LYS A 159 2.49 -11.21 5.03
N ARG A 160 2.72 -11.42 3.73
CA ARG A 160 1.79 -12.08 2.82
C ARG A 160 1.37 -13.44 3.34
N ASN A 161 2.33 -14.31 3.68
CA ASN A 161 2.04 -15.68 4.10
C ASN A 161 1.31 -15.74 5.44
N ALA A 162 1.77 -14.96 6.44
CA ALA A 162 1.11 -14.92 7.75
C ALA A 162 -0.33 -14.41 7.67
N VAL A 163 -0.58 -13.37 6.88
CA VAL A 163 -1.93 -12.83 6.66
C VAL A 163 -2.78 -13.80 5.85
N ARG A 164 -2.20 -14.47 4.86
CA ARG A 164 -2.84 -15.49 4.01
C ARG A 164 -3.37 -16.65 4.87
N GLU A 165 -2.56 -17.20 5.75
CA GLU A 165 -2.98 -18.30 6.64
C GLU A 165 -4.04 -17.85 7.65
N MET A 166 -3.91 -16.66 8.22
CA MET A 166 -4.93 -16.09 9.12
C MET A 166 -6.29 -15.93 8.44
N ILE A 167 -6.28 -15.46 7.18
CA ILE A 167 -7.51 -15.30 6.39
C ILE A 167 -8.11 -16.65 6.03
N LYS A 168 -7.31 -17.64 5.64
CA LYS A 168 -7.79 -19.01 5.36
C LYS A 168 -8.48 -19.62 6.58
N ALA A 169 -7.85 -19.52 7.76
CA ALA A 169 -8.42 -20.03 9.00
C ALA A 169 -9.77 -19.35 9.31
N ALA A 170 -9.81 -18.02 9.23
CA ALA A 170 -11.04 -17.27 9.48
C ALA A 170 -12.13 -17.54 8.43
N LEU A 171 -11.75 -17.80 7.17
CA LEU A 171 -12.70 -18.16 6.13
C LEU A 171 -13.34 -19.51 6.45
N LYS A 172 -12.55 -20.52 6.85
CA LYS A 172 -13.05 -21.83 7.29
C LYS A 172 -14.04 -21.69 8.46
N GLU A 173 -13.75 -20.83 9.42
CA GLU A 173 -14.59 -20.60 10.60
C GLU A 173 -15.83 -19.72 10.35
N SER A 174 -15.82 -18.93 9.27
CA SER A 174 -16.92 -18.02 8.94
C SER A 174 -17.97 -18.66 8.05
N LEU A 175 -17.68 -19.80 7.44
CA LEU A 175 -18.64 -20.59 6.68
C LEU A 175 -19.37 -21.52 7.62
N VAL A 176 -20.66 -21.23 7.85
CA VAL A 176 -21.53 -22.03 8.71
C VAL A 176 -22.48 -22.84 7.81
N PRO A 177 -22.38 -24.17 7.81
CA PRO A 177 -23.37 -25.02 7.16
C PRO A 177 -24.72 -24.91 7.89
N ARG A 178 -25.82 -24.87 7.16
CA ARG A 178 -27.17 -24.70 7.71
C ARG A 178 -28.09 -25.84 7.35
#